data_AF-A0A323UBL4-F1
#
_entry.id   AF-A0A323UBL4-F1
#
_cell.length_a   1.000
_cell.length_b   1.000
_cell.length_c   1.000
_cell.angle_alpha   90.00
_cell.angle_beta   90.00
_cell.angle_gamma   90.00
#
_symmetry.space_group_name_H-M   'P 1'
#
loop_
_entity.id
_entity.type
_entity.pdbx_description
1 polymer ?
#
loop_
_entity_poly.entity_id
_entity_poly.type
_entity_poly.pdbx_seq_one_letter_code
_entity_poly.pdbx_strand_id
1 'polypeptide(L)'
;MPYADEVSYLANITAILALLIGVVALWYAGRQLDLARKAGSATALIALAQSFRSGWYLVRTSKNDDERGYHFADLMNELEIACAVIRDEVFFDKSKDLLECYLLDVFDGIERDEQTLALLRPCLADATTFENIRVFLRNHRKSAEAFVPS
;
A
#
# COMPACT_ATOMS: atom_id res chain seq x y z
N MET A 1 57.55 31.16 10.67
CA MET A 1 56.80 30.09 11.35
C MET A 1 56.24 29.14 10.30
N PRO A 2 57.04 28.20 9.77
CA PRO A 2 56.61 27.26 8.73
C PRO A 2 55.62 26.18 9.21
N TYR A 3 55.48 26.02 10.54
CA TYR A 3 54.65 24.98 11.15
C TYR A 3 53.13 25.24 11.02
N ALA A 4 52.71 26.50 10.92
CA ALA A 4 51.28 26.86 10.83
C ALA A 4 50.68 26.52 9.45
N ASP A 5 51.47 26.68 8.38
CA ASP A 5 51.05 26.42 7.01
C ASP A 5 50.93 24.91 6.73
N GLU A 6 51.84 24.09 7.27
CA GLU A 6 51.78 22.63 7.16
C GLU A 6 50.56 22.05 7.88
N VAL A 7 50.25 22.54 9.08
CA VAL A 7 49.07 22.11 9.85
C VAL A 7 47.78 22.52 9.14
N SER A 8 47.72 23.71 8.55
CA SER A 8 46.56 24.17 7.76
C SER A 8 46.36 23.34 6.49
N TYR A 9 47.45 22.99 5.80
CA TYR A 9 47.41 22.14 4.60
C TYR A 9 46.89 20.73 4.91
N LEU A 10 47.40 20.10 5.98
CA LEU A 10 46.92 18.79 6.44
C LEU A 10 45.46 18.84 6.88
N ALA A 11 45.04 19.91 7.57
CA ALA A 11 43.65 20.10 7.98
C ALA A 11 42.69 20.24 6.78
N ASN A 12 43.11 20.94 5.72
CA ASN A 12 42.30 21.06 4.51
C ASN A 12 42.19 19.72 3.76
N ILE A 13 43.28 18.93 3.70
CA ILE A 13 43.24 17.59 3.11
C ILE A 13 42.30 16.67 3.90
N THR A 14 42.38 16.66 5.22
CA THR A 14 41.51 15.83 6.05
C THR A 14 40.04 16.25 5.93
N ALA A 15 39.76 17.55 5.86
CA ALA A 15 38.40 18.05 5.64
C ALA A 15 37.83 17.62 4.27
N ILE A 16 38.63 17.69 3.20
CA ILE A 16 38.23 17.23 1.86
C ILE A 16 37.97 15.72 1.86
N LEU A 17 38.85 14.93 2.48
CA LEU A 17 38.68 13.48 2.59
C LEU A 17 37.44 13.11 3.42
N ALA A 18 37.21 13.81 4.54
CA ALA A 18 36.04 13.60 5.38
C ALA A 18 34.73 13.92 4.64
N LEU A 19 34.72 15.00 3.84
CA LEU A 19 33.59 15.35 2.99
C LEU A 19 33.29 14.25 1.97
N LEU A 20 34.32 13.73 1.28
CA LEU A 20 34.17 12.65 0.30
C LEU A 20 33.61 11.38 0.96
N ILE A 21 34.10 11.00 2.13
CA ILE A 21 33.59 9.86 2.90
C ILE A 21 32.13 10.10 3.30
N GLY A 22 31.79 11.30 3.76
CA GLY A 22 30.42 11.67 4.12
C GLY A 22 29.44 11.57 2.95
N VAL A 23 29.84 12.02 1.75
CA VAL A 23 29.03 11.89 0.53
C VAL A 23 28.79 10.42 0.17
N VAL A 24 29.83 9.58 0.23
CA VAL A 24 29.70 8.14 -0.04
C VAL A 24 28.80 7.45 0.98
N ALA A 25 28.91 7.82 2.26
CA ALA A 25 28.06 7.28 3.33
C ALA A 25 26.58 7.66 3.14
N LEU A 26 26.29 8.92 2.81
CA LEU A 26 24.92 9.38 2.52
C LEU A 26 24.34 8.66 1.30
N TRP A 27 25.14 8.49 0.25
CA TRP A 27 24.72 7.75 -0.93
C TRP A 27 24.40 6.28 -0.61
N TYR A 28 25.24 5.63 0.20
CA TYR A 28 25.00 4.24 0.64
C TYR A 28 23.75 4.12 1.50
N ALA A 29 23.57 5.04 2.46
CA ALA A 29 22.36 5.09 3.29
C ALA A 29 21.11 5.31 2.44
N GLY A 30 21.16 6.19 1.44
CA GLY A 30 20.07 6.40 0.48
C GLY A 30 19.73 5.13 -0.29
N ARG A 31 20.74 4.39 -0.78
CA ARG A 31 20.52 3.10 -1.44
C ARG A 31 19.95 2.03 -0.52
N GLN A 32 20.41 1.99 0.73
CA GLN A 32 19.91 1.03 1.71
C GLN A 32 18.45 1.31 2.07
N LEU A 33 18.08 2.59 2.21
CA LEU A 33 16.69 3.00 2.42
C LEU A 33 15.80 2.62 1.23
N ASP A 34 16.25 2.81 -0.01
CA ASP A 34 15.51 2.41 -1.21
C ASP A 34 15.27 0.89 -1.27
N LEU A 35 16.32 0.09 -1.02
CA LEU A 35 16.20 -1.37 -0.96
C LEU A 35 15.29 -1.84 0.18
N ALA A 36 15.40 -1.21 1.35
CA ALA A 36 14.55 -1.52 2.51
C ALA A 36 13.08 -1.21 2.23
N ARG A 37 12.79 -0.07 1.57
CA ARG A 37 11.43 0.29 1.14
C ARG A 37 10.87 -0.73 0.15
N LYS A 38 11.65 -1.13 -0.86
CA LYS A 38 11.25 -2.14 -1.85
C LYS A 38 10.98 -3.51 -1.21
N ALA A 39 11.86 -3.96 -0.32
CA ALA A 39 11.69 -5.21 0.40
C ALA A 39 10.45 -5.17 1.31
N GLY A 40 10.27 -4.08 2.07
CA GLY A 40 9.10 -3.88 2.93
C GLY A 40 7.78 -3.87 2.14
N SER A 41 7.77 -3.16 1.01
CA SER A 41 6.66 -3.13 0.06
C SER A 41 6.31 -4.54 -0.48
N ALA A 42 7.31 -5.34 -0.85
CA ALA A 42 7.08 -6.72 -1.29
C ALA A 42 6.50 -7.62 -0.18
N THR A 43 7.03 -7.51 1.05
CA THR A 43 6.51 -8.27 2.20
C THR A 43 5.07 -7.90 2.54
N ALA A 44 4.75 -6.60 2.57
CA ALA A 44 3.39 -6.13 2.80
C ALA A 44 2.43 -6.64 1.73
N LEU A 45 2.86 -6.68 0.47
CA LEU A 45 2.04 -7.17 -0.64
C LEU A 45 1.75 -8.66 -0.51
N ILE A 46 2.74 -9.46 -0.12
CA ILE A 46 2.55 -10.90 0.12
C ILE A 46 1.56 -11.12 1.26
N ALA A 47 1.67 -10.35 2.34
CA ALA A 47 0.75 -10.43 3.48
C ALA A 47 -0.68 -10.09 3.07
N LEU A 48 -0.90 -9.00 2.35
CA LEU A 48 -2.22 -8.63 1.83
C LEU A 48 -2.76 -9.69 0.87
N ALA A 49 -1.95 -10.19 -0.05
CA ALA A 49 -2.37 -11.24 -0.99
C ALA A 49 -2.78 -12.53 -0.27
N GLN A 50 -2.10 -12.90 0.81
CA GLN A 50 -2.49 -14.03 1.65
C GLN A 50 -3.80 -13.76 2.41
N SER A 51 -3.96 -12.54 2.95
CA SER A 51 -5.18 -12.10 3.62
C SER A 51 -6.39 -12.18 2.69
N PHE A 52 -6.32 -11.53 1.52
CA PHE A 52 -7.39 -11.54 0.54
C PHE A 52 -7.73 -12.96 0.08
N ARG A 53 -6.71 -13.79 -0.17
CA ARG A 53 -6.94 -15.19 -0.55
C ARG A 53 -7.69 -15.96 0.53
N SER A 54 -7.35 -15.73 1.79
CA SER A 54 -8.04 -16.32 2.94
C SER A 54 -9.48 -15.82 3.06
N GLY A 55 -9.70 -14.51 2.98
CA GLY A 55 -11.03 -13.90 3.02
C GLY A 55 -11.93 -14.43 1.90
N TRP A 56 -11.45 -14.44 0.65
CA TRP A 56 -12.18 -15.02 -0.48
C TRP A 56 -12.48 -16.52 -0.31
N TYR A 57 -11.53 -17.27 0.26
CA TYR A 57 -11.76 -18.69 0.56
C TYR A 57 -12.91 -18.85 1.56
N LEU A 58 -12.90 -18.11 2.67
CA LEU A 58 -13.95 -18.16 3.69
C LEU A 58 -15.33 -17.80 3.10
N VAL A 59 -15.42 -16.71 2.35
CA VAL A 59 -16.66 -16.30 1.64
C VAL A 59 -17.18 -17.41 0.74
N ARG A 60 -16.30 -18.06 -0.04
CA ARG A 60 -16.69 -19.12 -0.99
C ARG A 60 -17.05 -20.45 -0.32
N THR A 61 -16.45 -20.76 0.83
CA THR A 61 -16.69 -22.02 1.55
C THR A 61 -17.79 -21.93 2.63
N SER A 62 -18.33 -20.73 2.84
CA SER A 62 -19.41 -20.48 3.80
C SER A 62 -20.63 -21.33 3.49
N LYS A 63 -21.25 -21.91 4.52
CA LYS A 63 -22.36 -22.86 4.35
C LYS A 63 -23.74 -22.22 4.42
N ASN A 64 -23.83 -21.03 5.00
CA ASN A 64 -25.06 -20.26 5.11
C ASN A 64 -24.82 -18.80 4.72
N ASP A 65 -25.92 -18.09 4.45
CA ASP A 65 -25.87 -16.73 3.91
C ASP A 65 -25.38 -15.71 4.94
N ASP A 66 -25.66 -15.90 6.22
CA ASP A 66 -25.23 -15.01 7.31
C ASP A 66 -23.70 -15.05 7.50
N GLU A 67 -23.12 -16.26 7.54
CA GLU A 67 -21.68 -16.49 7.61
C GLU A 67 -20.98 -15.93 6.38
N ARG A 68 -21.57 -16.12 5.19
CA ARG A 68 -21.04 -15.56 3.95
C ARG A 68 -21.04 -14.04 3.98
N GLY A 69 -22.12 -13.41 4.47
CA GLY A 69 -22.22 -11.96 4.63
C GLY A 69 -21.18 -11.42 5.61
N TYR A 70 -20.99 -12.09 6.76
CA TYR A 70 -19.97 -11.73 7.74
C TYR A 70 -18.56 -11.76 7.15
N HIS A 71 -18.16 -12.88 6.52
CA HIS A 71 -16.82 -12.99 5.91
C HIS A 71 -16.63 -12.04 4.74
N PHE A 72 -17.71 -11.71 4.02
CA PHE A 72 -17.66 -10.72 2.95
C PHE A 72 -17.44 -9.31 3.50
N ALA A 73 -18.11 -8.94 4.59
CA ALA A 73 -17.89 -7.67 5.27
C ALA A 73 -16.45 -7.55 5.77
N ASP A 74 -15.89 -8.62 6.34
CA ASP A 74 -14.50 -8.64 6.81
C ASP A 74 -13.51 -8.47 5.64
N LEU A 75 -13.74 -9.18 4.53
CA LEU A 75 -12.96 -9.01 3.31
C LEU A 75 -13.05 -7.57 2.76
N MET A 76 -14.23 -6.95 2.78
CA MET A 76 -14.39 -5.56 2.35
C MET A 76 -13.60 -4.59 3.23
N ASN A 77 -13.53 -4.84 4.54
CA ASN A 77 -12.68 -4.07 5.46
C ASN A 77 -11.19 -4.24 5.12
N GLU A 78 -10.74 -5.45 4.77
CA GLU A 78 -9.35 -5.67 4.32
C GLU A 78 -9.03 -4.91 3.03
N LEU A 79 -9.97 -4.89 2.06
CA LEU A 79 -9.82 -4.14 0.80
C LEU A 79 -9.78 -2.62 1.05
N GLU A 80 -10.58 -2.13 2.00
CA GLU A 80 -10.57 -0.74 2.45
C GLU A 80 -9.22 -0.35 3.07
N ILE A 81 -8.67 -1.19 3.95
CA ILE A 81 -7.34 -0.99 4.53
C ILE A 81 -6.29 -0.95 3.42
N ALA A 82 -6.36 -1.84 2.44
CA ALA A 82 -5.41 -1.85 1.33
C ALA A 82 -5.47 -0.55 0.49
N CYS A 83 -6.67 -0.02 0.25
CA CYS A 83 -6.83 1.29 -0.40
C CYS A 83 -6.22 2.42 0.42
N ALA A 84 -6.37 2.40 1.74
CA ALA A 84 -5.76 3.37 2.64
C ALA A 84 -4.22 3.29 2.58
N VAL A 85 -3.66 2.07 2.60
CA VAL A 85 -2.21 1.85 2.53
C VAL A 85 -1.61 2.30 1.20
N ILE A 86 -2.33 2.17 0.07
CA ILE A 86 -1.91 2.75 -1.21
C ILE A 86 -1.92 4.27 -1.15
N ARG A 87 -2.96 4.87 -0.56
CA ARG A 87 -3.07 6.32 -0.41
C ARG A 87 -1.92 6.89 0.42
N ASP A 88 -1.48 6.15 1.43
CA ASP A 88 -0.38 6.54 2.33
C ASP A 88 1.02 6.26 1.74
N GLU A 89 1.11 5.92 0.45
CA GLU A 89 2.37 5.72 -0.31
C GLU A 89 3.32 4.68 0.30
N VAL A 90 2.78 3.66 0.98
CA VAL A 90 3.56 2.57 1.59
C VAL A 90 4.14 1.62 0.54
N PHE A 91 3.45 1.46 -0.60
CA PHE A 91 3.88 0.61 -1.70
C PHE A 91 4.68 1.41 -2.74
N PHE A 92 5.76 0.81 -3.23
CA PHE A 92 6.66 1.40 -4.21
C PHE A 92 6.73 0.56 -5.50
N ASP A 93 6.97 1.25 -6.62
CA ASP A 93 7.19 0.66 -7.95
C ASP A 93 6.16 -0.44 -8.29
N LYS A 94 6.65 -1.64 -8.63
CA LYS A 94 5.84 -2.74 -9.15
C LYS A 94 4.89 -3.35 -8.13
N SER A 95 5.17 -3.23 -6.83
CA SER A 95 4.25 -3.71 -5.80
C SER A 95 2.99 -2.87 -5.74
N LYS A 96 3.13 -1.55 -5.93
CA LYS A 96 1.99 -0.64 -6.02
C LYS A 96 1.15 -0.96 -7.25
N ASP A 97 1.78 -1.01 -8.43
CA ASP A 97 1.11 -1.34 -9.70
C ASP A 97 0.30 -2.64 -9.58
N LEU A 98 0.88 -3.69 -8.97
CA LEU A 98 0.23 -4.99 -8.85
C LEU A 98 -0.98 -4.94 -7.91
N LEU A 99 -0.87 -4.24 -6.78
CA LEU A 99 -1.98 -4.09 -5.85
C LEU A 99 -3.10 -3.24 -6.44
N GLU A 100 -2.76 -2.15 -7.14
CA GLU A 100 -3.74 -1.31 -7.84
C GLU A 100 -4.53 -2.11 -8.89
N CYS A 101 -3.84 -2.88 -9.74
CA CYS A 101 -4.49 -3.76 -10.71
C CYS A 101 -5.42 -4.77 -10.03
N TYR A 102 -4.96 -5.42 -8.96
CA TYR A 102 -5.78 -6.38 -8.22
C TYR A 102 -7.05 -5.74 -7.65
N LEU A 103 -6.93 -4.58 -7.00
CA LEU A 103 -8.07 -3.88 -6.41
C LEU A 103 -9.07 -3.43 -7.49
N LEU A 104 -8.58 -2.91 -8.61
CA LEU A 104 -9.45 -2.53 -9.74
C LEU A 104 -10.21 -3.72 -10.30
N ASP A 105 -9.55 -4.87 -10.51
CA ASP A 105 -10.21 -6.08 -10.98
C ASP A 105 -11.25 -6.60 -9.99
N VAL A 106 -10.96 -6.52 -8.69
CA VAL A 106 -11.89 -6.91 -7.62
C VAL A 106 -13.11 -5.99 -7.59
N PHE A 107 -12.93 -4.67 -7.61
CA PHE A 107 -14.05 -3.73 -7.57
C PHE A 107 -14.90 -3.79 -8.85
N ASP A 108 -14.28 -3.93 -10.03
CA ASP A 108 -14.99 -4.19 -11.28
C ASP A 108 -15.77 -5.51 -11.22
N GLY A 109 -15.22 -6.54 -10.56
CA GLY A 109 -15.90 -7.82 -10.34
C GLY A 109 -17.10 -7.72 -9.40
N ILE A 110 -16.95 -6.98 -8.30
CA ILE A 110 -18.03 -6.70 -7.34
C ILE A 110 -19.18 -5.97 -8.03
N GLU A 111 -18.90 -4.92 -8.81
CA GLU A 111 -19.92 -4.11 -9.49
C GLU A 111 -20.70 -4.90 -10.55
N ARG A 112 -20.09 -5.91 -11.18
CA ARG A 112 -20.71 -6.70 -12.24
C ARG A 112 -21.51 -7.90 -11.75
N ASP A 113 -21.30 -8.35 -10.51
CA ASP A 113 -21.99 -9.50 -9.95
C ASP A 113 -23.09 -9.05 -8.98
N GLU A 114 -24.35 -9.25 -9.38
CA GLU A 114 -25.50 -8.90 -8.56
C GLU A 114 -25.51 -9.60 -7.19
N GLN A 115 -24.96 -10.83 -7.11
CA GLN A 115 -24.88 -11.55 -5.83
C GLN A 115 -23.90 -10.88 -4.87
N THR A 116 -22.73 -10.49 -5.39
CA THR A 116 -21.72 -9.77 -4.60
C THR A 116 -22.18 -8.36 -4.23
N LEU A 117 -22.90 -7.65 -5.13
CA LEU A 117 -23.55 -6.38 -4.79
C LEU A 117 -24.59 -6.53 -3.68
N ALA A 118 -25.36 -7.62 -3.67
CA ALA A 118 -26.32 -7.89 -2.61
C ALA A 118 -25.65 -8.09 -1.24
N LEU A 119 -24.44 -8.67 -1.22
CA LEU A 119 -23.62 -8.79 0.00
C LEU A 119 -22.97 -7.45 0.42
N LEU A 120 -22.69 -6.57 -0.54
CA LEU A 120 -22.09 -5.26 -0.27
C LEU A 120 -23.07 -4.29 0.40
N ARG A 121 -24.33 -4.25 -0.04
CA ARG A 121 -25.35 -3.33 0.49
C ARG A 121 -25.46 -3.31 2.01
N PRO A 122 -25.59 -4.45 2.73
CA PRO A 122 -25.67 -4.43 4.19
C PRO A 122 -24.37 -3.98 4.87
N CYS A 123 -23.23 -3.97 4.17
CA CYS A 123 -21.96 -3.49 4.70
C CYS A 123 -21.90 -1.94 4.72
N LEU A 124 -22.70 -1.25 3.90
CA LEU A 124 -22.72 0.21 3.76
C LEU A 124 -23.55 0.87 4.87
N ALA A 125 -23.12 0.70 6.12
CA ALA A 125 -23.85 1.21 7.29
C ALA A 125 -23.86 2.75 7.38
N ASP A 126 -22.73 3.41 7.08
CA ASP A 126 -22.55 4.85 7.25
C ASP A 126 -22.02 5.54 5.98
N ALA A 127 -22.26 6.85 5.87
CA ALA A 127 -21.76 7.70 4.79
C ALA A 127 -20.23 7.72 4.66
N THR A 128 -19.51 7.35 5.73
CA THR A 128 -18.05 7.25 5.78
C THR A 128 -17.53 5.83 5.54
N THR A 129 -18.41 4.82 5.50
CA THR A 129 -17.99 3.45 5.21
C THR A 129 -17.34 3.40 3.82
N PHE A 130 -16.22 2.68 3.74
CA PHE A 130 -15.45 2.50 2.50
C PHE A 130 -15.03 3.81 1.80
N GLU A 131 -14.67 4.84 2.58
CA GLU A 131 -14.15 6.10 2.04
C GLU A 131 -12.88 5.91 1.22
N ASN A 132 -11.94 5.07 1.69
CA ASN A 132 -10.67 4.86 0.99
C ASN A 132 -10.89 4.15 -0.35
N ILE A 133 -11.80 3.19 -0.43
CA ILE A 133 -12.23 2.57 -1.69
C ILE A 133 -12.80 3.62 -2.64
N ARG A 134 -13.70 4.50 -2.17
CA ARG A 134 -14.28 5.57 -3.00
C ARG A 134 -13.22 6.54 -3.51
N VAL A 135 -12.30 6.97 -2.65
CA VAL A 135 -11.16 7.82 -3.02
C VAL A 135 -10.28 7.11 -4.05
N PHE A 136 -9.98 5.83 -3.83
CA PHE A 136 -9.19 5.00 -4.72
C PHE A 136 -9.82 4.89 -6.11
N LEU A 137 -11.11 4.56 -6.20
CA LEU A 137 -11.84 4.45 -7.47
C LEU A 137 -11.89 5.79 -8.21
N ARG A 138 -12.13 6.90 -7.49
CA ARG A 138 -12.11 8.25 -8.07
C ARG A 138 -10.74 8.61 -8.65
N ASN A 139 -9.66 8.29 -7.95
CA ASN A 139 -8.29 8.52 -8.43
C ASN A 139 -8.00 7.73 -9.72
N HIS A 140 -8.66 6.58 -9.91
CA HIS A 140 -8.56 5.75 -11.11
C HIS A 140 -9.67 6.01 -12.15
N ARG A 141 -10.46 7.09 -11.98
CA ARG A 141 -11.56 7.48 -12.89
C ARG A 141 -12.62 6.38 -13.07
N LYS A 142 -12.84 5.57 -12.03
CA LYS A 142 -13.88 4.54 -11.97
C LYS A 142 -15.12 5.05 -11.23
N SER A 143 -16.27 4.46 -11.53
CA SER A 143 -17.50 4.71 -10.77
C SER A 143 -17.32 4.20 -9.34
N ALA A 144 -17.83 4.96 -8.38
CA ALA A 144 -17.85 4.55 -6.97
C ALA A 144 -19.29 4.44 -6.44
N GLU A 145 -20.29 4.48 -7.33
CA GLU A 145 -21.72 4.50 -6.97
C GLU A 145 -22.14 3.28 -6.15
N ALA A 146 -21.60 2.10 -6.46
CA ALA A 146 -21.84 0.87 -5.70
C ALA A 146 -21.40 0.93 -4.23
N PHE A 147 -20.53 1.87 -3.87
CA PHE A 147 -19.96 2.04 -2.54
C PHE A 147 -20.53 3.27 -1.80
N VAL A 148 -21.60 3.86 -2.31
CA VAL A 148 -22.32 4.95 -1.64
C VAL A 148 -23.53 4.34 -0.93
N PRO A 149 -23.74 4.59 0.37
CA PRO A 149 -24.96 4.16 1.05
C PRO A 149 -26.18 4.81 0.38
N SER A 150 -27.17 3.98 0.04
CA SER A 150 -28.42 4.35 -0.63
C SER A 150 -29.46 4.90 0.33
#